data_AF-A0A1V5R9F4-F1
#
_entry.id   AF-A0A1V5R9F4-F1
#
_cell.length_a   1.000
_cell.length_b   1.000
_cell.length_c   1.000
_cell.angle_alpha   90.00
_cell.angle_beta   90.00
_cell.angle_gamma   90.00
#
_symmetry.space_group_name_H-M   'P 1'
#
loop_
_entity.id
_entity.type
_entity.pdbx_description
1 polymer ?
#
loop_
_entity_poly.entity_id
_entity_poly.type
_entity_poly.pdbx_seq_one_letter_code
_entity_poly.pdbx_strand_id
1 'polypeptide(L)'
;MTSDTSASAQWGCYGSTISGADSTTDGAQNTIDIVNGCAEASRAARLCSDLSSGGYTDWYLPAKDQLNTLYTQRAVVGGFTTSNYWSSTENSSNSAWSQYFNLGNQSNNYKNNGFYVRCIRSF
;
A
#
# COMPACT_ATOMS: atom_id res chain seq x y z
N MET A 1 13.54 -7.59 -3.18
CA MET A 1 12.75 -7.87 -4.40
C MET A 1 12.38 -6.54 -5.04
N THR A 2 12.46 -6.43 -6.37
CA THR A 2 12.02 -5.24 -7.16
C THR A 2 10.73 -5.51 -7.95
N SER A 3 10.00 -6.56 -7.60
CA SER A 3 8.75 -6.99 -8.26
C SER A 3 7.52 -6.72 -7.39
N ASP A 4 6.37 -6.57 -8.03
CA ASP A 4 5.09 -6.36 -7.36
C ASP A 4 4.70 -7.57 -6.48
N THR A 5 4.16 -7.29 -5.29
CA THR A 5 3.81 -8.33 -4.31
C THR A 5 2.47 -9.00 -4.62
N SER A 6 1.56 -8.30 -5.32
CA SER A 6 0.34 -8.89 -5.91
C SER A 6 -0.27 -7.96 -6.96
N ALA A 7 -0.98 -8.52 -7.95
CA ALA A 7 -1.61 -7.78 -9.04
C ALA A 7 -3.07 -7.36 -8.77
N SER A 8 -3.70 -7.87 -7.69
CA SER A 8 -5.08 -7.53 -7.34
C SER A 8 -5.36 -7.83 -5.86
N ALA A 9 -4.99 -6.88 -5.00
CA ALA A 9 -5.34 -6.93 -3.59
C ALA A 9 -6.34 -5.83 -3.25
N GLN A 10 -7.32 -6.15 -2.42
CA GLN A 10 -8.16 -5.14 -1.78
C GLN A 10 -7.35 -4.41 -0.71
N TRP A 11 -7.68 -3.13 -0.47
CA TRP A 11 -7.19 -2.45 0.72
C TRP A 11 -7.82 -3.09 1.98
N GLY A 12 -9.11 -3.46 1.86
CA GLY A 12 -9.89 -4.24 2.84
C GLY A 12 -10.69 -3.39 3.83
N CYS A 13 -11.51 -4.02 4.67
CA CYS A 13 -12.29 -3.34 5.73
C CYS A 13 -13.21 -2.26 5.15
N TYR A 14 -13.76 -2.53 3.98
CA TYR A 14 -14.68 -1.60 3.34
C TYR A 14 -15.89 -1.36 4.24
N GLY A 15 -16.19 -0.10 4.53
CA GLY A 15 -17.25 0.31 5.46
C GLY A 15 -16.79 0.45 6.90
N SER A 16 -15.50 0.29 7.20
CA SER A 16 -14.93 0.49 8.54
C SER A 16 -13.70 1.40 8.48
N THR A 17 -13.63 2.34 9.43
CA THR A 17 -12.45 3.20 9.63
C THR A 17 -11.40 2.43 10.41
N ILE A 18 -10.15 2.51 9.96
CA ILE A 18 -8.98 1.99 10.67
C ILE A 18 -8.30 3.17 11.36
N SER A 19 -8.48 3.26 12.68
CA SER A 19 -7.85 4.32 13.47
C SER A 19 -6.32 4.26 13.35
N GLY A 20 -5.68 5.39 13.05
CA GLY A 20 -4.23 5.51 12.93
C GLY A 20 -3.65 5.25 11.54
N ALA A 21 -4.44 4.70 10.61
CA ALA A 21 -4.00 4.39 9.25
C ALA A 21 -4.09 5.57 8.27
N ASP A 22 -4.14 6.82 8.72
CA ASP A 22 -4.35 8.03 7.91
C ASP A 22 -3.06 8.85 7.69
N SER A 23 -1.91 8.38 8.20
CA SER A 23 -0.63 9.07 7.98
C SER A 23 -0.24 9.07 6.49
N THR A 24 0.21 10.21 5.98
CA THR A 24 0.69 10.31 4.58
C THR A 24 2.16 9.93 4.43
N THR A 25 2.91 9.86 5.54
CA THR A 25 4.37 9.66 5.53
C THR A 25 4.82 8.41 6.30
N ASP A 26 3.98 7.84 7.16
CA ASP A 26 4.33 6.67 7.98
C ASP A 26 3.59 5.41 7.51
N GLY A 27 4.12 4.78 6.46
CA GLY A 27 3.55 3.54 5.93
C GLY A 27 3.70 2.35 6.88
N ALA A 28 4.73 2.36 7.73
CA ALA A 28 5.00 1.28 8.66
C ALA A 28 3.92 1.24 9.76
N GLN A 29 3.67 2.39 10.41
CA GLN A 29 2.64 2.47 11.44
C GLN A 29 1.24 2.23 10.85
N ASN A 30 0.92 2.83 9.69
CA ASN A 30 -0.34 2.57 9.00
C ASN A 30 -0.53 1.07 8.71
N THR A 31 0.52 0.38 8.26
CA THR A 31 0.45 -1.06 7.95
C THR A 31 0.15 -1.87 9.21
N ILE A 32 0.79 -1.54 10.34
CA ILE A 32 0.51 -2.16 11.65
C ILE A 32 -0.95 -1.95 12.05
N ASP A 33 -1.45 -0.72 11.93
CA ASP A 33 -2.82 -0.36 12.29
C ASP A 33 -3.85 -1.06 11.40
N ILE A 34 -3.58 -1.21 10.10
CA ILE A 34 -4.47 -1.96 9.19
C ILE A 34 -4.47 -3.46 9.53
N VAL A 35 -3.31 -4.05 9.82
CA VAL A 35 -3.19 -5.48 10.15
C VAL A 35 -3.88 -5.81 11.48
N ASN A 36 -3.80 -4.91 12.46
CA ASN A 36 -4.44 -5.08 13.78
C ASN A 36 -5.92 -4.70 13.76
N GLY A 37 -6.26 -3.61 13.06
CA GLY A 37 -7.59 -3.06 12.99
C GLY A 37 -8.52 -3.84 12.07
N CYS A 38 -8.02 -4.86 11.36
CA CYS A 38 -8.90 -5.62 10.51
C CYS A 38 -8.57 -7.08 10.19
N ALA A 39 -9.62 -7.90 10.28
CA ALA A 39 -9.54 -9.35 10.30
C ALA A 39 -9.63 -10.06 8.94
N GLU A 40 -9.96 -9.39 7.82
CA GLU A 40 -10.00 -10.12 6.54
C GLU A 40 -8.59 -10.52 6.09
N ALA A 41 -8.47 -11.75 5.60
CA ALA A 41 -7.18 -12.39 5.34
C ALA A 41 -6.41 -11.85 4.11
N SER A 42 -7.09 -11.26 3.12
CA SER A 42 -6.48 -10.91 1.82
C SER A 42 -6.47 -9.41 1.57
N ARG A 43 -5.40 -8.74 1.99
CA ARG A 43 -5.28 -7.28 1.90
C ARG A 43 -3.88 -6.78 1.59
N ALA A 44 -3.84 -5.61 0.97
CA ALA A 44 -2.60 -4.93 0.58
C ALA A 44 -1.59 -4.80 1.73
N ALA A 45 -2.02 -4.36 2.91
CA ALA A 45 -1.14 -4.18 4.08
C ALA A 45 -0.60 -5.51 4.61
N ARG A 46 -1.45 -6.53 4.74
CA ARG A 46 -1.06 -7.86 5.22
C ARG A 46 -0.09 -8.57 4.28
N LEU A 47 -0.26 -8.42 2.97
CA LEU A 47 0.68 -8.94 1.98
C LEU A 47 2.10 -8.38 2.17
N CYS A 48 2.22 -7.12 2.62
CA CYS A 48 3.51 -6.55 2.95
C CYS A 48 4.01 -6.99 4.33
N SER A 49 3.14 -6.99 5.33
CA SER A 49 3.51 -7.40 6.70
C SER A 49 3.98 -8.86 6.80
N ASP A 50 3.42 -9.74 5.96
CA ASP A 50 3.76 -11.17 5.97
C ASP A 50 4.94 -11.49 5.01
N LEU A 51 5.44 -10.49 4.26
CA LEU A 51 6.49 -10.70 3.28
C LEU A 51 7.84 -10.96 3.96
N SER A 52 8.42 -12.12 3.65
CA SER A 52 9.83 -12.42 3.95
C SER A 52 10.61 -12.50 2.65
N SER A 53 11.52 -11.56 2.43
CA SER A 53 12.26 -11.45 1.17
C SER A 53 13.63 -10.85 1.38
N GLY A 54 14.66 -11.50 0.80
CA GLY A 54 16.04 -11.01 0.88
C GLY A 54 16.63 -11.03 2.29
N GLY A 55 16.11 -11.87 3.18
CA GLY A 55 16.51 -11.95 4.59
C GLY A 55 15.82 -10.93 5.50
N TYR A 56 14.86 -10.15 4.98
CA TYR A 56 14.16 -9.10 5.71
C TYR A 56 12.67 -9.42 5.87
N THR A 57 12.12 -9.03 7.02
CA THR A 57 10.71 -9.24 7.43
C THR A 57 10.04 -7.94 7.88
N ASP A 58 10.71 -6.80 7.68
CA ASP A 58 10.28 -5.45 8.08
C ASP A 58 9.60 -4.70 6.92
N TRP A 59 8.94 -5.44 6.04
CA TRP A 59 8.27 -4.89 4.87
C TRP A 59 6.90 -4.30 5.24
N TYR A 60 6.55 -3.18 4.63
CA TYR A 60 5.28 -2.51 4.86
C TYR A 60 4.72 -1.91 3.56
N LEU A 61 3.41 -1.62 3.57
CA LEU A 61 2.75 -0.93 2.47
C LEU A 61 3.06 0.57 2.61
N PRO A 62 3.62 1.24 1.58
CA PRO A 62 4.01 2.65 1.67
C PRO A 62 2.80 3.55 1.93
N ALA A 63 3.00 4.59 2.73
CA ALA A 63 2.05 5.69 2.84
C ALA A 63 2.01 6.51 1.54
N LYS A 64 0.99 7.36 1.41
CA LYS A 64 0.70 8.15 0.21
C LYS A 64 1.93 8.90 -0.34
N ASP A 65 2.69 9.58 0.50
CA ASP A 65 3.82 10.41 0.05
C ASP A 65 5.08 9.57 -0.20
N GLN A 66 5.22 8.44 0.50
CA GLN A 66 6.24 7.43 0.22
C GLN A 66 5.99 6.76 -1.15
N LEU A 67 4.73 6.45 -1.47
CA LEU A 67 4.34 5.93 -2.78
C LEU A 67 4.62 6.94 -3.90
N ASN A 68 4.43 8.24 -3.63
CA ASN A 68 4.80 9.28 -4.58
C ASN A 68 6.32 9.36 -4.80
N THR A 69 7.10 9.16 -3.74
CA THR A 69 8.56 9.03 -3.87
C THR A 69 8.93 7.86 -4.77
N LEU A 70 8.29 6.70 -4.61
CA LEU A 70 8.49 5.56 -5.53
C LEU A 70 8.14 5.91 -6.98
N TYR A 71 7.04 6.63 -7.21
CA TYR A 71 6.66 7.05 -8.56
C TYR A 71 7.70 8.00 -9.19
N THR A 72 8.22 8.97 -8.43
CA THR A 72 9.25 9.88 -8.95
C THR A 72 10.57 9.14 -9.24
N GLN A 73 10.89 8.10 -8.46
CA GLN A 73 12.08 7.28 -8.64
C GLN A 73 11.83 6.00 -9.47
N ARG A 74 10.67 5.87 -10.13
CA ARG A 74 10.25 4.61 -10.78
C ARG A 74 11.22 4.12 -11.86
N ALA A 75 11.92 5.04 -12.52
CA ALA A 75 12.93 4.71 -13.54
C ALA A 75 14.20 4.08 -12.92
N VAL A 76 14.55 4.46 -11.69
CA VAL A 76 15.71 3.93 -10.96
C VAL A 76 15.34 2.62 -10.26
N VAL A 77 14.19 2.59 -9.59
CA VAL A 77 13.74 1.44 -8.80
C VAL A 77 13.27 0.28 -9.69
N GLY A 78 12.58 0.59 -10.80
CA GLY A 78 12.11 -0.40 -11.77
C GLY A 78 11.06 -1.39 -11.25
N GLY A 79 10.56 -2.21 -12.17
CA GLY A 79 9.61 -3.29 -11.88
C GLY A 79 8.20 -2.81 -11.50
N PHE A 80 7.79 -1.64 -12.00
CA PHE A 80 6.42 -1.15 -11.88
C PHE A 80 5.64 -1.41 -13.16
N THR A 81 4.35 -1.65 -13.01
CA THR A 81 3.37 -1.70 -14.11
C THR A 81 2.69 -0.34 -14.27
N THR A 82 2.06 -0.11 -15.43
CA THR A 82 1.27 1.11 -15.71
C THR A 82 -0.14 1.02 -15.11
N SER A 83 -0.23 0.70 -13.82
CA SER A 83 -1.48 0.45 -13.08
C SER A 83 -1.58 1.26 -11.78
N ASN A 84 -2.71 1.13 -11.07
CA ASN A 84 -2.89 1.72 -9.75
C ASN A 84 -2.21 0.87 -8.68
N TYR A 85 -1.54 1.55 -7.75
CA TYR A 85 -0.93 0.95 -6.57
C TYR A 85 -1.57 1.49 -5.31
N TRP A 86 -1.88 0.61 -4.37
CA TRP A 86 -2.37 1.02 -3.06
C TRP A 86 -1.29 1.72 -2.25
N SER A 87 -1.67 2.76 -1.52
CA SER A 87 -0.95 3.20 -0.33
C SER A 87 -1.61 2.66 0.93
N SER A 88 -0.92 2.71 2.05
CA SER A 88 -1.46 2.39 3.37
C SER A 88 -2.32 3.52 3.94
N THR A 89 -2.43 4.67 3.28
CA THR A 89 -3.13 5.84 3.82
C THR A 89 -4.63 5.71 3.56
N GLU A 90 -5.39 5.53 4.63
CA GLU A 90 -6.84 5.59 4.65
C GLU A 90 -7.33 7.02 4.39
N ASN A 91 -8.45 7.15 3.68
CA ASN A 91 -9.14 8.43 3.52
C ASN A 91 -10.51 8.44 4.22
N SER A 92 -11.21 7.31 4.26
CA SER A 92 -12.48 7.16 4.96
C SER A 92 -12.77 5.69 5.28
N SER A 93 -13.90 5.42 5.93
CA SER A 93 -14.37 4.05 6.13
C SER A 93 -14.53 3.27 4.82
N ASN A 94 -14.81 3.93 3.70
CA ASN A 94 -15.02 3.28 2.40
C ASN A 94 -13.87 3.42 1.41
N SER A 95 -12.92 4.34 1.64
CA SER A 95 -11.89 4.68 0.65
C SER A 95 -10.49 4.82 1.23
N ALA A 96 -9.50 4.56 0.38
CA ALA A 96 -8.08 4.74 0.65
C ALA A 96 -7.36 5.37 -0.56
N TRP A 97 -6.15 5.85 -0.33
CA TRP A 97 -5.34 6.48 -1.37
C TRP A 97 -4.65 5.45 -2.25
N SER A 98 -4.63 5.72 -3.55
CA SER A 98 -3.82 5.00 -4.53
C SER A 98 -3.09 5.97 -5.45
N GLN A 99 -2.09 5.46 -6.17
CA GLN A 99 -1.38 6.22 -7.20
C GLN A 99 -1.32 5.45 -8.51
N TYR A 100 -1.64 6.13 -9.61
CA TYR A 100 -1.58 5.57 -10.95
C TYR A 100 -0.18 5.73 -11.54
N PHE A 101 0.54 4.63 -11.76
CA PHE A 101 1.95 4.66 -12.16
C PHE A 101 2.21 4.98 -13.64
N ASN A 102 1.16 5.13 -14.45
CA ASN A 102 1.29 5.62 -15.82
C ASN A 102 1.43 7.16 -15.88
N LEU A 103 0.62 7.88 -15.10
CA LEU A 103 0.52 9.35 -15.16
C LEU A 103 0.94 10.05 -13.85
N GLY A 104 1.01 9.31 -12.75
CA GLY A 104 1.43 9.81 -11.43
C GLY A 104 0.32 10.37 -10.57
N ASN A 105 -0.92 10.44 -11.06
CA ASN A 105 -2.03 10.99 -10.29
C ASN A 105 -2.35 10.12 -9.06
N GLN A 106 -2.62 10.79 -7.94
CA GLN A 106 -3.11 10.16 -6.73
C GLN A 106 -4.62 10.37 -6.61
N SER A 107 -5.34 9.36 -6.14
CA SER A 107 -6.81 9.42 -6.04
C SER A 107 -7.33 8.55 -4.91
N ASN A 108 -8.49 8.94 -4.38
CA ASN A 108 -9.25 8.14 -3.43
C ASN A 108 -10.06 7.08 -4.17
N ASN A 109 -9.91 5.83 -3.76
CA ASN A 109 -10.59 4.70 -4.37
C ASN A 109 -11.24 3.83 -3.32
N TYR A 110 -12.28 3.09 -3.71
CA TYR A 110 -12.98 2.21 -2.79
C TYR A 110 -12.07 1.07 -2.32
N LYS A 111 -12.08 0.79 -1.02
CA LYS A 111 -11.19 -0.20 -0.39
C LYS A 111 -11.40 -1.63 -0.89
N ASN A 112 -12.56 -1.92 -1.48
CA ASN A 112 -12.89 -3.21 -2.09
C ASN A 112 -12.42 -3.33 -3.55
N ASN A 113 -11.82 -2.29 -4.14
CA ASN A 113 -11.17 -2.40 -5.45
C ASN A 113 -9.85 -3.18 -5.32
N GLY A 114 -9.55 -4.00 -6.33
CA GLY A 114 -8.28 -4.72 -6.42
C GLY A 114 -7.23 -3.88 -7.15
N PHE A 115 -6.14 -3.50 -6.47
CA PHE A 115 -5.00 -2.80 -7.07
C PHE A 115 -3.68 -3.49 -6.75
N TYR A 116 -2.59 -3.02 -7.38
CA TYR A 116 -1.26 -3.54 -7.18
C TYR A 116 -0.68 -3.12 -5.84
N VAL A 117 0.25 -3.96 -5.35
CA VAL A 117 0.93 -3.75 -4.07
C VAL A 117 2.43 -3.72 -4.31
N ARG A 118 3.08 -2.67 -3.81
CA ARG A 118 4.53 -2.56 -3.76
C ARG A 118 4.98 -2.34 -2.32
N CYS A 119 5.55 -3.37 -1.70
CA CYS A 119 6.06 -3.25 -0.35
C CYS A 119 7.42 -2.56 -0.34
N ILE A 120 7.66 -1.76 0.69
CA ILE A 120 8.95 -1.09 0.95
C ILE A 120 9.43 -1.40 2.37
N ARG A 121 10.65 -0.99 2.67
CA ARG A 121 11.25 -1.04 4.00
C ARG A 121 12.06 0.23 4.26
N SER A 122 12.23 0.58 5.53
CA SER A 122 13.08 1.68 5.96
C SER A 122 14.50 1.20 6.26
N PHE A 123 15.49 2.08 6.16
CA PHE A 123 16.91 1.81 6.46
C PHE A 123 17.43 2.75 7.54
#